data_AF-A0A0G1HW82-F1
#
_entry.id   AF-A0A0G1HW82-F1
#
_cell.length_a   1.000
_cell.length_b   1.000
_cell.length_c   1.000
_cell.angle_alpha   90.00
_cell.angle_beta   90.00
_cell.angle_gamma   90.00
#
_symmetry.space_group_name_H-M   'P 1'
#
loop_
_entity.id
_entity.type
_entity.pdbx_description
1 polymer ?
#
loop_
_entity_poly.entity_id
_entity_poly.type
_entity_poly.pdbx_seq_one_letter_code
_entity_poly.pdbx_strand_id
1 'polypeptide(L)'
;MEKYVHRGDEVFSFSGQGEVYSFTIVYEAPSGFEQFVPYAIALVKLKEGPLITAQLTDIDLDAISIGMPVEMVTRKLSEDGDRGLINYGYKFRPQMK
;
A
#
# COMPACT_ATOMS: atom_id res chain seq x y z
N MET A 1 35.60 -5.38 26.98
CA MET A 1 34.49 -6.21 26.49
C MET A 1 33.86 -5.48 25.34
N GLU A 2 34.19 -5.96 24.15
CA GLU A 2 33.79 -5.46 22.85
C GLU A 2 32.33 -5.86 22.56
N LYS A 3 31.66 -5.11 21.69
CA LYS A 3 30.39 -5.40 20.98
C LYS A 3 29.10 -4.79 21.56
N TYR A 4 28.81 -3.57 21.13
CA TYR A 4 27.58 -3.32 20.35
C TYR A 4 27.96 -2.43 19.17
N VAL A 5 28.08 -3.05 17.99
CA VAL A 5 28.31 -2.36 16.72
C VAL A 5 26.94 -1.96 16.19
N HIS A 6 26.67 -0.65 16.10
CA HIS A 6 25.58 -0.15 15.27
C HIS A 6 25.93 -0.47 13.81
N ARG A 7 25.28 -1.49 13.23
CA ARG A 7 25.25 -1.66 11.78
C ARG A 7 23.85 -1.26 11.32
N GLY A 8 23.58 0.04 11.33
CA GLY A 8 22.22 0.58 11.28
C GLY A 8 21.87 1.41 10.03
N ASP A 9 22.80 1.60 9.10
CA ASP A 9 22.63 2.59 8.01
C ASP A 9 22.71 1.96 6.61
N GLU A 10 22.47 0.65 6.47
CA GLU A 10 22.38 0.03 5.15
C GLU A 10 20.95 0.16 4.61
N VAL A 11 20.80 0.94 3.52
CA VAL A 11 19.51 1.09 2.83
C VAL A 11 19.08 -0.26 2.29
N PHE A 12 17.90 -0.73 2.71
CA PHE A 12 17.29 -1.95 2.22
C PHE A 12 16.21 -1.63 1.19
N SER A 13 16.33 -2.18 -0.02
CA SER A 13 15.34 -2.01 -1.08
C SER A 13 14.36 -3.19 -1.06
N PHE A 14 13.10 -2.90 -0.79
CA PHE A 14 12.02 -3.88 -0.88
C PHE A 14 11.65 -4.13 -2.35
N SER A 15 11.30 -5.37 -2.70
CA SER A 15 10.81 -5.76 -4.03
C SER A 15 9.46 -5.12 -4.37
N GLY A 16 8.71 -4.69 -3.35
CA GLY A 16 7.33 -4.22 -3.51
C GLY A 16 6.34 -5.35 -3.78
N GLN A 17 6.75 -6.62 -3.71
CA GLN A 17 5.88 -7.77 -3.88
C GLN A 17 5.36 -8.25 -2.53
N GLY A 18 4.10 -8.63 -2.46
CA GLY A 18 3.49 -9.12 -1.23
C GLY A 18 2.19 -9.88 -1.46
N GLU A 19 1.50 -10.15 -0.37
CA GLU A 19 0.19 -10.79 -0.34
C GLU A 19 -0.78 -10.01 0.55
N VAL A 20 -2.06 -9.99 0.19
CA VAL A 20 -3.11 -9.41 1.05
C VAL A 20 -3.24 -10.25 2.32
N TYR A 21 -2.82 -9.69 3.46
CA TYR A 21 -2.92 -10.36 4.75
C TYR A 21 -4.32 -10.22 5.37
N SER A 22 -4.91 -9.03 5.25
CA SER A 22 -6.28 -8.70 5.66
C SER A 22 -6.72 -7.45 4.90
N PHE A 23 -8.03 -7.26 4.72
CA PHE A 23 -8.56 -6.08 4.04
C PHE A 23 -9.93 -5.68 4.58
N THR A 24 -10.31 -4.44 4.30
CA THR A 24 -11.66 -3.92 4.52
C THR A 24 -12.06 -3.02 3.36
N ILE A 25 -13.37 -2.88 3.16
CA ILE A 25 -13.93 -1.96 2.17
C ILE A 25 -14.46 -0.74 2.91
N VAL A 26 -13.96 0.44 2.54
CA VAL A 26 -14.38 1.72 3.09
C VAL A 26 -15.53 2.26 2.25
N TYR A 27 -16.72 2.26 2.83
CA TYR A 27 -17.93 2.82 2.22
C TYR A 27 -18.22 4.25 2.69
N GLU A 28 -17.67 4.65 3.84
CA GLU A 28 -17.78 6.02 4.36
C GLU A 28 -16.36 6.52 4.61
N ALA A 29 -15.91 7.47 3.79
CA ALA A 29 -14.55 7.99 3.83
C ALA A 29 -14.40 9.16 4.81
N PRO A 30 -13.21 9.34 5.39
CA PRO A 30 -12.86 10.58 6.06
C PRO A 30 -12.82 11.75 5.06
N SER A 31 -12.86 12.98 5.59
CA SER A 31 -12.82 14.17 4.75
C SER A 31 -11.59 14.22 3.85
N GLY A 32 -11.81 14.52 2.57
CA GLY A 32 -10.79 14.61 1.52
C GLY A 32 -10.57 13.31 0.73
N PHE A 33 -11.23 12.21 1.12
CA PHE A 33 -11.12 10.90 0.48
C PHE A 33 -12.45 10.40 -0.11
N GLU A 34 -13.49 11.22 -0.09
CA GLU A 34 -14.85 10.88 -0.54
C GLU A 34 -14.87 10.43 -2.01
N GLN A 35 -14.01 11.02 -2.84
CA GLN A 35 -13.89 10.69 -4.26
C GLN A 35 -13.43 9.24 -4.54
N PHE A 36 -12.87 8.56 -3.54
CA PHE A 36 -12.40 7.19 -3.68
C PHE A 36 -13.43 6.15 -3.25
N VAL A 37 -14.54 6.56 -2.63
CA VAL A 37 -15.55 5.62 -2.15
C VAL A 37 -16.27 4.90 -3.31
N PRO A 38 -16.52 3.57 -3.20
CA PRO A 38 -15.93 2.64 -2.24
C PRO A 38 -14.50 2.24 -2.64
N TYR A 39 -13.61 2.08 -1.67
CA TYR A 39 -12.25 1.59 -1.90
C TYR A 39 -11.80 0.58 -0.85
N ALA A 40 -10.90 -0.30 -1.24
CA ALA A 40 -10.29 -1.27 -0.34
C ALA A 40 -9.00 -0.73 0.29
N ILE A 41 -8.86 -0.91 1.60
CA ILE A 41 -7.58 -0.80 2.32
C ILE A 41 -7.18 -2.21 2.76
N ALA A 42 -5.91 -2.55 2.55
CA ALA A 42 -5.34 -3.84 2.94
C ALA A 42 -4.11 -3.66 3.83
N LEU A 43 -3.92 -4.63 4.72
CA LEU A 43 -2.61 -4.98 5.25
C LEU A 43 -1.95 -5.90 4.23
N VAL A 44 -0.81 -5.50 3.69
CA VAL A 44 -0.03 -6.28 2.72
C VAL A 44 1.22 -6.79 3.42
N LYS A 45 1.40 -8.11 3.42
CA LYS A 45 2.62 -8.74 3.91
C LYS A 45 3.62 -8.81 2.77
N LEU A 46 4.68 -8.01 2.85
CA LEU A 46 5.75 -8.03 1.86
C LEU A 46 6.54 -9.33 1.95
N LYS A 47 7.13 -9.76 0.82
CA LYS A 47 7.98 -10.96 0.76
C LYS A 47 9.13 -10.93 1.75
N GLU A 48 9.67 -9.76 2.02
CA GLU A 48 10.79 -9.55 2.93
C GLU A 48 10.37 -9.57 4.41
N GLY A 49 9.06 -9.62 4.71
CA GLY A 49 8.52 -9.80 6.06
C GLY A 49 7.62 -8.67 6.60
N PRO A 50 7.88 -7.37 6.34
CA PRO A 50 7.07 -6.30 6.89
C PRO A 50 5.60 -6.36 6.47
N LEU A 51 4.73 -5.88 7.36
CA LEU A 51 3.29 -5.72 7.11
C LEU A 51 3.00 -4.23 6.92
N ILE A 52 2.46 -3.84 5.77
CA ILE A 52 2.23 -2.44 5.41
C ILE A 52 0.75 -2.19 5.11
N THR A 53 0.21 -1.08 5.59
CA THR A 53 -1.15 -0.63 5.25
C THR A 53 -1.13 0.17 3.96
N ALA A 54 -1.96 -0.21 2.98
CA ALA A 54 -2.10 0.52 1.73
C ALA A 54 -3.47 0.31 1.09
N GLN A 55 -3.87 1.21 0.18
CA GLN A 55 -5.05 0.98 -0.66
C GLN A 55 -4.75 -0.05 -1.74
N LEU A 56 -5.76 -0.86 -2.08
CA LEU A 56 -5.73 -1.69 -3.29
C LEU A 56 -6.27 -0.90 -4.50
N THR A 57 -5.78 -1.21 -5.68
CA THR A 57 -6.15 -0.54 -6.94
C THR A 57 -6.11 -1.52 -8.11
N ASP A 58 -6.74 -1.17 -9.22
CA ASP A 58 -6.88 -2.02 -10.42
C ASP A 58 -7.47 -3.41 -10.13
N ILE A 59 -8.43 -3.47 -9.20
CA ILE A 59 -9.14 -4.69 -8.82
C ILE A 59 -10.58 -4.37 -8.43
N ASP A 60 -11.50 -5.22 -8.86
CA ASP A 60 -12.89 -5.19 -8.41
C ASP A 60 -13.00 -5.63 -6.95
N LEU A 61 -13.81 -4.92 -6.15
CA LEU A 61 -13.82 -5.10 -4.70
C LEU A 61 -14.26 -6.51 -4.25
N ASP A 62 -15.07 -7.18 -5.05
CA ASP A 62 -15.56 -8.55 -4.83
C ASP A 62 -14.53 -9.62 -5.21
N ALA A 63 -13.51 -9.27 -5.99
CA ALA A 63 -12.42 -10.16 -6.36
C ALA A 63 -11.32 -10.26 -5.28
N ILE A 64 -11.29 -9.34 -4.31
CA ILE A 64 -10.25 -9.28 -3.28
C ILE A 64 -10.35 -10.49 -2.35
N SER A 65 -9.22 -11.15 -2.10
CA SER A 65 -9.13 -12.27 -1.16
C SER A 65 -7.85 -12.23 -0.34
N ILE A 66 -7.90 -12.76 0.88
CA ILE A 66 -6.71 -12.96 1.72
C ILE A 66 -5.79 -13.98 1.02
N GLY A 67 -4.49 -13.68 1.00
CA GLY A 67 -3.47 -14.45 0.27
C GLY A 67 -3.30 -14.04 -1.19
N MET A 68 -4.10 -13.10 -1.71
CA MET A 68 -3.96 -12.61 -3.09
C MET A 68 -2.57 -11.99 -3.31
N PRO A 69 -1.80 -12.44 -4.33
CA PRO A 69 -0.53 -11.81 -4.68
C PRO A 69 -0.74 -10.39 -5.23
N VAL A 70 0.03 -9.45 -4.70
CA VAL A 70 -0.03 -8.04 -5.09
C VAL A 70 1.37 -7.45 -5.28
N GLU A 71 1.44 -6.39 -6.08
CA GLU A 71 2.64 -5.61 -6.31
C GLU A 71 2.42 -4.13 -6.06
N MET A 72 3.44 -3.46 -5.54
CA MET A 72 3.46 -2.03 -5.26
C MET A 72 3.47 -1.22 -6.56
N VAL A 73 2.68 -0.17 -6.60
CA VAL A 73 2.64 0.79 -7.71
C VAL A 73 2.60 2.23 -7.21
N THR A 74 3.24 3.14 -7.95
CA THR A 74 3.14 4.58 -7.68
C THR A 74 1.80 5.11 -8.17
N ARG A 75 1.10 5.84 -7.31
CA ARG A 75 -0.20 6.46 -7.59
C ARG A 75 -0.29 7.85 -7.00
N LYS A 76 -1.10 8.69 -7.63
CA LYS A 76 -1.59 9.94 -7.02
C LYS A 76 -2.48 9.57 -5.83
N LEU A 77 -2.12 10.06 -4.65
CA LEU A 77 -2.87 9.89 -3.41
C LEU A 77 -3.84 11.04 -3.19
N SER A 78 -3.38 12.27 -3.40
CA SER A 78 -4.20 13.49 -3.27
C SER A 78 -3.64 14.64 -4.11
N GLU A 79 -4.41 15.70 -4.21
CA GLU A 79 -3.99 17.00 -4.75
C GLU A 79 -4.53 18.10 -3.84
N ASP A 80 -3.66 19.02 -3.45
CA ASP A 80 -3.99 20.08 -2.47
C ASP A 80 -4.69 21.28 -3.15
N GLY A 81 -5.86 21.04 -3.75
CA GLY A 81 -6.66 22.04 -4.48
C GLY A 81 -6.15 22.33 -5.89
N ASP A 82 -6.84 23.21 -6.63
CA ASP A 82 -6.67 23.41 -8.08
C ASP A 82 -5.29 23.91 -8.54
N ARG A 83 -4.46 24.40 -7.62
CA ARG A 83 -3.06 24.80 -7.86
C ARG A 83 -2.10 24.19 -6.85
N GLY A 84 -2.54 23.10 -6.21
CA GLY A 84 -1.84 22.42 -5.13
C GLY A 84 -0.73 21.49 -5.59
N LEU A 85 -0.03 20.94 -4.60
CA LEU A 85 0.91 19.85 -4.84
C LEU A 85 0.14 18.56 -5.10
N ILE A 86 0.65 17.75 -6.03
CA ILE A 86 0.18 16.38 -6.23
C ILE A 86 1.02 15.47 -5.34
N ASN A 87 0.36 14.84 -4.38
CA ASN A 87 1.01 13.88 -3.49
C ASN A 87 1.00 12.50 -4.14
N TYR A 88 2.17 11.99 -4.49
CA TYR A 88 2.35 10.62 -4.97
C TYR A 88 2.79 9.71 -3.84
N GLY A 89 2.35 8.46 -3.88
CA GLY A 89 2.77 7.42 -2.96
C GLY A 89 2.42 6.04 -3.49
N TYR A 90 2.52 5.04 -2.63
CA TYR A 90 2.27 3.66 -3.02
C TYR A 90 0.81 3.25 -2.83
N LYS A 91 0.31 2.45 -3.77
CA LYS A 91 -0.83 1.54 -3.62
C LYS A 91 -0.38 0.14 -4.03
N PHE A 92 -1.25 -0.85 -3.89
CA PHE A 92 -1.00 -2.20 -4.38
C PHE A 92 -2.05 -2.61 -5.39
N ARG A 93 -1.64 -3.35 -6.42
CA ARG A 93 -2.55 -3.95 -7.41
C ARG A 93 -2.31 -5.46 -7.50
N PRO A 94 -3.24 -6.26 -8.06
CA PRO A 94 -3.00 -7.65 -8.35
C PRO A 94 -1.71 -7.83 -9.14
N GLN A 95 -0.88 -8.81 -8.75
CA GLN A 95 0.38 -9.06 -9.43
C GLN A 95 0.12 -9.52 -10.88
N MET A 96 0.70 -8.81 -11.84
CA MET A 96 0.63 -9.20 -13.25
C MET A 96 1.47 -10.46 -13.50
N LYS A 97 0.99 -11.35 -14.37
CA LYS A 97 1.71 -12.54 -14.81
C LYS A 97 2.76 -12.22 -15.86
#